data_AF-G3P8D9-F1
#
_entry.id   AF-G3P8D9-F1
#
_cell.length_a   1.000
_cell.length_b   1.000
_cell.length_c   1.000
_cell.angle_alpha   90.00
_cell.angle_beta   90.00
_cell.angle_gamma   90.00
#
_symmetry.space_group_name_H-M   'P 1'
#
loop_
_entity.id
_entity.type
_entity.pdbx_description
1 polymer ?
#
loop_
_entity_poly.entity_id
_entity_poly.type
_entity_poly.pdbx_seq_one_letter_code
_entity_poly.pdbx_strand_id
1 'polypeptide(L)'
;LPVRNEEERRRRRKRISQDTKMETRQNPRPSAEEIRLWSQSFDKLMRNPAGRNVFREFLRTEYSEENMLFWLACEDLKQEINKSAIEEKALSIYEDYISILSPKEVSLDARVREVINKKMQNPTTQSFEDAQLQIYTLMHRDSYPRFLSSSIYRSLLHGGSRTSSES
;
A
#
# COMPACT_ATOMS: atom_id res chain seq x y z
N LEU A 1 -12.55 -27.43 -17.50
CA LEU A 1 -11.35 -27.34 -16.65
C LEU A 1 -11.40 -26.05 -15.80
N PRO A 2 -12.10 -25.99 -14.65
CA PRO A 2 -12.16 -24.75 -13.84
C PRO A 2 -11.54 -24.85 -12.43
N VAL A 3 -11.26 -26.06 -11.92
CA VAL A 3 -10.97 -26.27 -10.49
C VAL A 3 -9.61 -25.73 -10.04
N ARG A 4 -8.61 -25.71 -10.93
CA ARG A 4 -7.22 -25.33 -10.59
C ARG A 4 -7.07 -23.83 -10.21
N ASN A 5 -7.90 -22.98 -10.80
CA ASN A 5 -7.85 -21.52 -10.61
C ASN A 5 -8.50 -21.07 -9.27
N GLU A 6 -9.41 -21.88 -8.72
CA GLU A 6 -10.12 -21.51 -7.48
C GLU A 6 -9.27 -21.77 -6.23
N GLU A 7 -8.44 -22.81 -6.24
CA GLU A 7 -7.48 -23.08 -5.16
C GLU A 7 -6.36 -22.03 -5.09
N GLU A 8 -5.82 -21.60 -6.23
CA GLU A 8 -4.84 -20.50 -6.29
C GLU A 8 -5.46 -19.19 -5.79
N ARG A 9 -6.67 -18.85 -6.25
CA ARG A 9 -7.42 -17.69 -5.75
C ARG A 9 -7.67 -17.77 -4.24
N ARG A 10 -7.98 -18.96 -3.69
CA ARG A 10 -8.15 -19.15 -2.24
C ARG A 10 -6.83 -19.04 -1.47
N ARG A 11 -5.72 -19.58 -2.00
CA ARG A 11 -4.38 -19.43 -1.42
C ARG A 11 -3.92 -17.98 -1.45
N ARG A 12 -4.21 -17.26 -2.53
CA ARG A 12 -3.92 -15.83 -2.72
C ARG A 12 -4.76 -14.95 -1.80
N ARG A 13 -6.06 -15.24 -1.66
CA ARG A 13 -6.91 -14.63 -0.61
C ARG A 13 -6.38 -14.90 0.81
N LYS A 14 -5.84 -16.10 1.07
CA LYS A 14 -5.19 -16.44 2.35
C LYS A 14 -3.88 -15.66 2.55
N ARG A 15 -3.02 -15.52 1.53
CA ARG A 15 -1.79 -14.71 1.56
C ARG A 15 -2.10 -13.23 1.77
N ILE A 16 -3.01 -12.64 0.99
CA ILE A 16 -3.49 -11.26 1.18
C ILE A 16 -4.08 -11.08 2.59
N SER A 17 -4.87 -12.05 3.07
CA SER A 17 -5.39 -12.02 4.44
C SER A 17 -4.30 -12.16 5.50
N GLN A 18 -3.16 -12.80 5.20
CA GLN A 18 -2.01 -12.92 6.10
C GLN A 18 -1.16 -11.66 6.10
N ASP A 19 -0.91 -11.04 4.95
CA ASP A 19 -0.18 -9.76 4.84
C ASP A 19 -0.98 -8.62 5.49
N THR A 20 -2.30 -8.56 5.25
CA THR A 20 -3.20 -7.62 5.94
C THR A 20 -3.23 -7.89 7.46
N LYS A 21 -3.09 -9.15 7.89
CA LYS A 21 -3.02 -9.53 9.31
C LYS A 21 -1.67 -9.23 9.96
N MET A 22 -0.57 -9.25 9.21
CA MET A 22 0.76 -8.91 9.73
C MET A 22 0.87 -7.42 10.02
N GLU A 23 0.32 -6.54 9.17
CA GLU A 23 0.31 -5.09 9.42
C GLU A 23 -0.65 -4.63 10.53
N THR A 24 -1.68 -5.42 10.85
CA THR A 24 -2.70 -5.06 11.86
C THR A 24 -2.34 -5.50 13.28
N ARG A 25 -1.35 -6.38 13.47
CA ARG A 25 -1.16 -7.05 14.77
C ARG A 25 -0.26 -6.35 15.78
N GLN A 26 0.54 -5.33 15.44
CA GLN A 26 1.47 -4.73 16.40
C GLN A 26 1.83 -3.26 16.15
N ASN A 27 0.93 -2.40 15.67
CA ASN A 27 1.23 -0.97 15.65
C ASN A 27 0.69 -0.30 16.93
N PRO A 28 1.56 0.04 17.91
CA PRO A 28 1.15 0.87 19.04
C PRO A 28 0.53 2.17 18.53
N ARG A 29 -0.38 2.75 19.30
CA ARG A 29 -0.98 4.05 18.95
C ARG A 29 0.16 5.05 18.69
N PRO A 30 0.18 5.72 17.53
CA PRO A 30 1.24 6.66 17.21
C PRO A 30 1.24 7.80 18.23
N SER A 31 2.43 8.20 18.65
CA SER A 31 2.61 9.35 19.54
C SER A 31 2.17 10.65 18.85
N ALA A 32 1.82 11.67 19.64
CA ALA A 32 1.47 12.98 19.10
C ALA A 32 2.62 13.61 18.29
N GLU A 33 3.87 13.30 18.64
CA GLU A 33 5.05 13.74 17.89
C GLU A 33 5.13 13.07 16.51
N GLU A 34 4.94 11.74 16.44
CA GLU A 34 4.90 11.02 15.16
C GLU A 34 3.80 11.55 14.25
N ILE A 35 2.60 11.79 14.79
CA ILE A 35 1.46 12.33 14.02
C ILE A 35 1.81 13.71 13.43
N ARG A 36 2.53 14.56 14.17
CA ARG A 36 2.99 15.88 13.68
C ARG A 36 4.09 15.75 12.62
N LEU A 37 4.93 14.72 12.67
CA LEU A 37 5.94 14.48 11.64
C LEU A 37 5.31 14.12 10.30
N TRP A 38 4.15 13.45 10.31
CA TRP A 38 3.46 13.05 9.09
C TRP A 38 3.04 14.21 8.21
N SER A 39 2.77 15.40 8.76
CA SER A 39 2.42 16.58 7.95
C SER A 39 3.63 17.31 7.38
N GLN A 40 4.85 17.00 7.85
CA GLN A 40 6.06 17.69 7.40
C GLN A 40 6.55 17.19 6.03
N SER A 41 6.36 15.90 5.73
CA SER A 41 6.58 15.36 4.39
C SER A 41 5.89 14.02 4.22
N PHE A 42 5.53 13.71 2.96
CA PHE A 42 4.96 12.41 2.63
C PHE A 42 5.93 11.27 2.94
N ASP A 43 7.23 11.47 2.78
CA ASP A 43 8.24 10.47 3.17
C ASP A 43 8.19 10.13 4.67
N LYS A 44 7.95 11.13 5.54
CA LYS A 44 7.82 10.90 6.98
C LYS A 44 6.58 10.09 7.33
N LEU A 45 5.46 10.34 6.63
CA LEU A 45 4.25 9.53 6.74
C LEU A 45 4.51 8.09 6.28
N MET A 46 5.12 7.92 5.11
CA MET A 46 5.31 6.60 4.48
C MET A 46 6.35 5.72 5.17
N ARG A 47 7.34 6.30 5.84
CA ARG A 47 8.31 5.55 6.67
C ARG A 47 7.71 5.05 7.98
N ASN A 48 6.64 5.67 8.47
CA ASN A 48 6.01 5.29 9.72
C ASN A 48 4.92 4.21 9.48
N PRO A 49 5.01 3.01 10.08
CA PRO A 49 3.99 1.96 9.93
C PRO A 49 2.58 2.39 10.38
N ALA A 50 2.45 3.13 11.48
CA ALA A 50 1.17 3.65 11.93
C ALA A 50 0.64 4.73 10.97
N GLY A 51 1.53 5.56 10.43
CA GLY A 51 1.22 6.54 9.38
C GLY A 51 0.64 5.88 8.13
N ARG A 52 1.30 4.84 7.62
CA ARG A 52 0.79 4.04 6.48
C ARG A 52 -0.58 3.43 6.77
N ASN A 53 -0.80 2.89 7.97
CA ASN A 53 -2.08 2.30 8.33
C ASN A 53 -3.21 3.33 8.33
N VAL A 54 -3.01 4.49 8.98
CA VAL A 54 -4.00 5.56 9.02
C VAL A 54 -4.25 6.15 7.63
N PHE A 55 -3.18 6.36 6.85
CA PHE A 55 -3.33 6.86 5.49
C PHE A 55 -4.07 5.87 4.59
N ARG A 56 -3.84 4.56 4.76
CA ARG A 56 -4.63 3.52 4.07
C ARG A 56 -6.11 3.57 4.44
N GLU A 57 -6.43 3.78 5.72
CA GLU A 57 -7.83 3.94 6.15
C GLU A 57 -8.48 5.15 5.47
N PHE A 58 -7.76 6.27 5.38
CA PHE A 58 -8.22 7.43 4.62
C PHE A 58 -8.43 7.09 3.13
N LEU A 59 -7.47 6.45 2.46
CA LEU A 59 -7.60 6.06 1.05
C LEU A 59 -8.79 5.12 0.80
N ARG A 60 -9.14 4.26 1.77
CA ARG A 60 -10.35 3.43 1.69
C ARG A 60 -11.63 4.26 1.67
N THR A 61 -11.69 5.36 2.42
CA THR A 61 -12.84 6.29 2.37
C THR A 61 -13.00 6.98 1.02
N GLU A 62 -11.92 7.03 0.24
CA GLU A 62 -11.87 7.65 -1.08
C GLU A 62 -11.76 6.63 -2.22
N TYR A 63 -12.03 5.34 -1.94
CA TYR A 63 -11.98 4.25 -2.92
C TYR A 63 -10.67 4.18 -3.71
N SER A 64 -9.55 4.49 -3.05
CA SER A 64 -8.21 4.54 -3.66
C SER A 64 -7.16 3.75 -2.87
N GLU A 65 -7.61 2.80 -2.03
CA GLU A 65 -6.72 2.01 -1.16
C GLU A 65 -5.77 1.09 -1.92
N GLU A 66 -6.11 0.71 -3.16
CA GLU A 66 -5.28 -0.10 -4.04
C GLU A 66 -3.90 0.53 -4.29
N ASN A 67 -3.81 1.87 -4.28
CA ASN A 67 -2.53 2.58 -4.45
C ASN A 67 -1.54 2.27 -3.32
N MET A 68 -2.03 2.26 -2.07
CA MET A 68 -1.21 1.89 -0.91
C MET A 68 -0.89 0.40 -0.91
N LEU A 69 -1.86 -0.45 -1.22
CA LEU A 69 -1.67 -1.90 -1.23
C LEU A 69 -0.65 -2.33 -2.30
N PHE A 70 -0.71 -1.73 -3.49
CA PHE A 70 0.29 -1.92 -4.53
C PHE A 70 1.68 -1.48 -4.06
N TRP A 71 1.78 -0.27 -3.49
CA TRP A 71 3.05 0.25 -3.00
C TRP A 71 3.68 -0.68 -1.94
N LEU A 72 2.88 -1.18 -0.99
CA LEU A 72 3.31 -2.13 0.03
C LEU A 72 3.76 -3.46 -0.56
N ALA A 73 3.04 -3.99 -1.54
CA ALA A 73 3.41 -5.23 -2.21
C ALA A 73 4.74 -5.10 -2.95
N CYS A 74 5.02 -3.93 -3.55
CA CYS A 74 6.33 -3.65 -4.14
C CYS A 74 7.45 -3.59 -3.08
N GLU A 75 7.20 -2.98 -1.91
CA GLU A 75 8.19 -2.98 -0.82
C GLU A 75 8.49 -4.39 -0.30
N ASP A 76 7.47 -5.25 -0.17
CA ASP A 76 7.66 -6.66 0.21
C ASP A 76 8.45 -7.44 -0.85
N LEU A 77 8.15 -7.23 -2.14
CA LEU A 77 8.90 -7.86 -3.23
C LEU A 77 10.40 -7.49 -3.18
N LYS A 78 10.74 -6.24 -2.84
CA LYS A 78 12.13 -5.78 -2.76
C LYS A 78 12.96 -6.49 -1.69
N GLN A 79 12.32 -7.04 -0.66
CA GLN A 79 12.98 -7.78 0.41
C GLN A 79 13.18 -9.27 0.08
N GLU A 80 12.61 -9.76 -1.03
CA GLU A 80 12.70 -11.16 -1.41
C GLU A 80 14.05 -11.49 -2.05
N ILE A 81 14.62 -12.64 -1.66
CA ILE A 81 15.93 -13.12 -2.12
C ILE A 81 15.77 -14.41 -2.94
N ASN A 82 14.71 -15.19 -2.67
CA ASN A 82 14.46 -16.44 -3.38
C ASN A 82 13.87 -16.16 -4.77
N LYS A 83 14.57 -16.60 -5.83
CA LYS A 83 14.15 -16.38 -7.23
C LYS A 83 12.74 -16.90 -7.53
N SER A 84 12.39 -18.09 -7.07
CA SER A 84 11.04 -18.66 -7.28
C SER A 84 9.97 -17.82 -6.57
N ALA A 85 10.27 -17.31 -5.38
CA ALA A 85 9.35 -16.44 -4.65
C ALA A 85 9.22 -15.06 -5.31
N ILE A 86 10.29 -14.51 -5.90
CA ILE A 86 10.25 -13.27 -6.70
C ILE A 86 9.28 -13.45 -7.86
N GLU A 87 9.39 -14.55 -8.62
CA GLU A 87 8.52 -14.84 -9.75
C GLU A 87 7.05 -14.97 -9.30
N GLU A 88 6.77 -15.74 -8.25
CA GLU A 88 5.42 -15.88 -7.68
C GLU A 88 4.84 -14.53 -7.20
N LYS A 89 5.60 -13.76 -6.44
CA LYS A 89 5.16 -12.46 -5.90
C LYS A 89 4.94 -11.46 -7.03
N ALA A 90 5.83 -11.39 -8.01
CA ALA A 90 5.69 -10.49 -9.14
C ALA A 90 4.44 -10.82 -9.98
N LEU A 91 4.15 -12.10 -10.22
CA LEU A 91 2.92 -12.51 -10.88
C LEU A 91 1.68 -12.10 -10.07
N SER A 92 1.71 -12.28 -8.75
CA SER A 92 0.63 -11.82 -7.88
C SER A 92 0.46 -10.29 -7.92
N ILE A 93 1.55 -9.52 -7.90
CA ILE A 93 1.46 -8.05 -7.99
C ILE A 93 0.87 -7.64 -9.33
N TYR A 94 1.32 -8.27 -10.41
CA TYR A 94 0.82 -7.98 -11.75
C TYR A 94 -0.68 -8.25 -11.88
N GLU A 95 -1.13 -9.43 -11.49
CA GLU A 95 -2.54 -9.82 -11.60
C GLU A 95 -3.45 -9.01 -10.67
N ASP A 96 -2.97 -8.61 -9.48
CA ASP A 96 -3.79 -7.84 -8.53
C ASP A 96 -3.82 -6.34 -8.82
N TYR A 97 -2.76 -5.74 -9.37
CA TYR A 97 -2.67 -4.27 -9.43
C TYR A 97 -2.38 -3.72 -10.82
N ILE A 98 -1.80 -4.52 -11.73
CA ILE A 98 -1.40 -4.04 -13.05
C ILE A 98 -2.41 -4.47 -14.11
N SER A 99 -2.87 -5.72 -14.10
CA SER A 99 -3.78 -6.26 -15.10
C SER A 99 -5.03 -5.40 -15.29
N ILE A 100 -5.40 -5.12 -16.55
CA ILE A 100 -6.65 -4.41 -16.91
C ILE A 100 -7.93 -5.14 -16.48
N LEU A 101 -7.78 -6.41 -16.08
CA LEU A 101 -8.87 -7.24 -15.60
C LEU A 101 -8.98 -7.21 -14.07
N SER A 102 -8.06 -6.52 -13.39
CA SER A 102 -8.06 -6.46 -11.94
C SER A 102 -9.10 -5.45 -11.44
N PRO A 103 -9.92 -5.80 -10.43
CA PRO A 103 -10.76 -4.83 -9.74
C PRO A 103 -9.97 -3.85 -8.86
N LYS A 104 -8.65 -4.06 -8.70
CA LYS A 104 -7.72 -3.21 -7.93
C LYS A 104 -6.63 -2.62 -8.83
N GLU A 105 -6.92 -2.48 -10.12
CA GLU A 105 -5.99 -1.89 -11.08
C GLU A 105 -5.59 -0.47 -10.63
N VAL A 106 -4.28 -0.23 -10.55
CA VAL A 106 -3.74 1.10 -10.26
C VAL A 106 -3.64 1.94 -11.53
N SER A 107 -3.86 3.25 -11.41
CA SER A 107 -3.79 4.18 -12.55
C SER A 107 -2.35 4.44 -12.96
N LEU A 108 -1.91 3.84 -14.07
CA LEU A 108 -0.56 3.97 -14.62
C LEU A 108 -0.56 4.54 -16.03
N ASP A 109 0.53 5.20 -16.40
CA ASP A 109 0.75 5.61 -17.79
C ASP A 109 0.92 4.38 -18.68
N ALA A 110 0.40 4.44 -19.91
CA ALA A 110 0.50 3.33 -20.87
C ALA A 110 1.96 2.88 -21.09
N ARG A 111 2.91 3.83 -21.12
CA ARG A 111 4.35 3.55 -21.26
C ARG A 111 4.89 2.73 -20.09
N VAL A 112 4.51 3.06 -18.86
CA VAL A 112 4.97 2.36 -17.65
C VAL A 112 4.43 0.93 -17.63
N ARG A 113 3.15 0.76 -18.00
CA ARG A 113 2.51 -0.54 -18.15
C ARG A 113 3.22 -1.41 -19.21
N GLU A 114 3.56 -0.84 -20.37
CA GLU A 114 4.28 -1.56 -21.41
C GLU A 114 5.65 -2.07 -20.93
N VAL A 115 6.39 -1.24 -20.18
CA VAL A 115 7.67 -1.65 -19.58
C VAL A 115 7.49 -2.79 -18.60
N ILE A 116 6.47 -2.74 -17.74
CA ILE A 116 6.16 -3.86 -16.82
C ILE A 116 5.87 -5.13 -17.60
N ASN A 117 5.03 -5.08 -18.65
CA ASN A 117 4.69 -6.25 -19.46
C ASN A 117 5.93 -6.93 -20.05
N LYS A 118 6.95 -6.16 -20.45
CA LYS A 118 8.23 -6.70 -20.90
C LYS A 118 9.04 -7.32 -19.75
N LYS A 119 9.12 -6.64 -18.60
CA LYS A 119 9.82 -7.13 -17.40
C LYS A 119 9.21 -8.41 -16.84
N MET A 120 7.91 -8.66 -17.04
CA MET A 120 7.23 -9.87 -16.57
C MET A 120 7.67 -11.17 -17.27
N GLN A 121 8.45 -11.11 -18.36
CA GLN A 121 9.05 -12.31 -18.96
C GLN A 121 10.15 -12.92 -18.07
N ASN A 122 10.82 -12.09 -17.27
CA ASN A 122 11.83 -12.51 -16.29
C ASN A 122 11.83 -11.50 -15.14
N PRO A 123 10.86 -11.60 -14.21
CA PRO A 123 10.66 -10.58 -13.20
C PRO A 123 11.81 -10.54 -12.18
N THR A 124 12.09 -9.35 -11.67
CA THR A 124 13.08 -9.10 -10.62
C THR A 124 12.44 -8.32 -9.48
N THR A 125 13.18 -8.13 -8.38
CA THR A 125 12.77 -7.27 -7.27
C THR A 125 12.53 -5.82 -7.65
N GLN A 126 13.02 -5.38 -8.82
CA GLN A 126 12.88 -4.04 -9.38
C GLN A 126 11.87 -3.97 -10.55
N SER A 127 11.09 -5.04 -10.78
CA SER A 127 10.16 -5.10 -11.91
C SER A 127 9.14 -3.96 -11.95
N PHE A 128 8.77 -3.42 -10.79
CA PHE A 128 7.71 -2.43 -10.63
C PHE A 128 8.20 -1.05 -10.19
N GLU A 129 9.50 -0.78 -10.19
CA GLU A 129 10.07 0.46 -9.62
C GLU A 129 9.45 1.74 -10.20
N ASP A 130 9.35 1.83 -11.54
CA ASP A 130 8.76 2.99 -12.23
C ASP A 130 7.28 3.18 -11.87
N ALA A 131 6.51 2.08 -11.81
CA ALA A 131 5.09 2.13 -11.45
C ALA A 131 4.90 2.47 -9.98
N GLN A 132 5.73 1.92 -9.09
CA GLN A 132 5.69 2.23 -7.68
C GLN A 132 5.97 3.71 -7.43
N LEU A 133 6.95 4.30 -8.14
CA LEU A 133 7.23 5.74 -8.09
C LEU A 133 6.07 6.57 -8.61
N GLN A 134 5.43 6.14 -9.70
CA GLN A 134 4.25 6.82 -10.25
C GLN A 134 3.10 6.84 -9.23
N ILE A 135 2.78 5.69 -8.63
CA ILE A 135 1.71 5.59 -7.62
C ILE A 135 2.06 6.33 -6.33
N TYR A 136 3.33 6.30 -5.91
CA TYR A 136 3.81 7.13 -4.80
C TYR A 136 3.58 8.61 -5.07
N THR A 137 3.91 9.08 -6.28
CA THR A 137 3.74 10.46 -6.70
C THR A 137 2.27 10.84 -6.79
N LEU A 138 1.41 9.94 -7.28
CA LEU A 138 -0.04 10.11 -7.31
C LEU A 138 -0.59 10.35 -5.91
N MET A 139 -0.31 9.43 -4.97
CA MET A 139 -0.73 9.56 -3.58
C MET A 139 -0.18 10.84 -2.93
N HIS A 140 1.08 11.19 -3.18
CA HIS A 140 1.72 12.39 -2.63
C HIS A 140 1.04 13.68 -3.12
N ARG A 141 0.74 13.78 -4.42
CA ARG A 141 0.24 15.02 -5.01
C ARG A 141 -1.27 15.19 -4.83
N ASP A 142 -2.02 14.09 -4.75
CA ASP A 142 -3.48 14.12 -4.77
C ASP A 142 -4.09 13.76 -3.40
N SER A 143 -3.84 12.54 -2.91
CA SER A 143 -4.50 12.04 -1.71
C SER A 143 -3.91 12.60 -0.41
N TYR A 144 -2.59 12.81 -0.35
CA TYR A 144 -1.90 13.24 0.86
C TYR A 144 -2.30 14.65 1.36
N PRO A 145 -2.44 15.69 0.51
CA PRO A 145 -2.96 16.99 0.95
C PRO A 145 -4.38 16.91 1.52
N ARG A 146 -5.22 16.06 0.91
CA ARG A 146 -6.59 15.79 1.38
C ARG A 146 -6.60 15.03 2.69
N PHE A 147 -5.69 14.07 2.86
CA PHE A 147 -5.48 13.36 4.12
C PHE A 147 -5.16 14.31 5.27
N LEU A 148 -4.21 15.23 5.09
CA LEU A 148 -3.87 16.21 6.13
C LEU A 148 -5.02 17.18 6.47
N SER A 149 -5.94 17.38 5.52
CA SER A 149 -7.14 18.19 5.72
C SER A 149 -8.33 17.41 6.29
N SER A 150 -8.26 16.07 6.29
CA SER A 150 -9.35 15.18 6.67
C SER A 150 -9.64 15.22 8.17
N SER A 151 -10.88 14.86 8.53
CA SER A 151 -11.27 14.64 9.92
C SER A 151 -10.46 13.52 10.57
N ILE A 152 -10.09 12.48 9.81
CA ILE A 152 -9.28 11.34 10.29
C ILE A 152 -7.96 11.84 10.88
N TYR A 153 -7.21 12.64 10.14
CA TYR A 153 -5.93 13.18 10.60
C TYR A 153 -6.12 14.19 11.75
N ARG A 154 -7.09 15.11 11.63
CA ARG A 154 -7.36 16.13 12.66
C ARG A 154 -7.78 15.53 13.99
N SER A 155 -8.59 14.47 13.97
CA SER A 155 -9.01 13.76 15.18
C SER A 155 -7.84 13.10 15.91
N LEU A 156 -6.78 12.67 15.21
CA LEU A 156 -5.58 12.12 15.85
C LEU A 156 -4.77 13.20 16.57
N LEU A 157 -4.72 14.43 16.04
CA LEU A 157 -4.06 15.55 16.69
C LEU A 157 -4.77 16.00 17.98
N HIS A 158 -6.12 15.94 17.99
CA HIS A 158 -6.94 16.36 19.13
C HIS A 158 -7.27 15.21 20.11
N GLY A 159 -7.12 13.97 19.68
CA GLY A 159 -7.29 12.77 20.51
C GLY A 159 -6.20 12.60 21.57
N GLY A 160 -5.11 13.37 21.48
CA GLY A 160 -4.10 13.50 22.54
C GLY A 160 -4.44 14.53 23.63
N SER A 161 -5.56 15.25 23.51
CA SER A 161 -5.99 16.27 24.48
C SER A 161 -7.39 15.97 25.04
N ARG A 162 -7.58 14.77 25.59
CA ARG A 162 -8.69 14.51 26.52
C ARG A 162 -8.12 13.92 27.83
N THR A 163 -8.43 14.66 28.90
CA THR A 163 -8.35 14.37 30.35
C THR A 163 -6.99 14.42 31.06
N SER A 164 -6.54 15.65 31.37
CA SER A 164 -5.98 15.99 32.69
C SER A 164 -6.74 17.21 33.22
N SER A 165 -8.02 17.02 33.53
CA SER A 165 -8.84 17.95 34.29
C SER A 165 -9.94 17.12 34.91
N GLU A 166 -9.67 16.61 36.11
CA GLU A 166 -10.61 16.34 37.22
C GLU A 166 -9.97 15.35 38.20
N SER A 167 -9.39 15.90 39.28
CA SER A 167 -9.64 15.58 40.69
C SER A 167 -8.59 16.27 41.54
#